data_AF-A0A439U0J3-F1
#
_entry.id   AF-A0A439U0J3-F1
#
_cell.length_a   1.000
_cell.length_b   1.000
_cell.length_c   1.000
_cell.angle_alpha   90.00
_cell.angle_beta   90.00
_cell.angle_gamma   90.00
#
_symmetry.space_group_name_H-M   'P 1'
#
loop_
_entity.id
_entity.type
_entity.pdbx_description
1 polymer ?
#
loop_
_entity_poly.entity_id
_entity_poly.type
_entity_poly.pdbx_seq_one_letter_code
_entity_poly.pdbx_strand_id
1 'polypeptide(L)'
;MQQPEDITARRLGIIIEQYVEARKKRYDYVSTEQAYQAIRQVLKPAIPDRELDDMVASLAIKYGLAVVFDRQTKASVPPGPRP
;
A
#
# COMPACT_ATOMS: atom_id res chain seq x y z
N MET A 1 18.43 -22.79 -1.91
CA MET A 1 17.54 -22.40 -3.02
C MET A 1 16.61 -21.33 -2.48
N GLN A 2 16.64 -20.10 -3.00
CA GLN A 2 15.69 -19.07 -2.57
C GLN A 2 14.31 -19.40 -3.14
N GLN A 3 13.32 -19.54 -2.26
CA GLN A 3 11.95 -19.81 -2.65
C GLN A 3 11.42 -18.63 -3.51
N PRO A 4 10.63 -18.87 -4.56
CA PRO A 4 10.13 -17.82 -5.46
C PRO A 4 9.28 -16.76 -4.73
N GLU A 5 8.61 -17.14 -3.65
CA GLU A 5 7.90 -16.27 -2.71
C GLU A 5 8.82 -15.28 -1.97
N ASP A 6 10.05 -15.67 -1.63
CA ASP A 6 11.05 -14.81 -0.98
C ASP A 6 11.53 -13.70 -1.92
N ILE A 7 11.73 -14.04 -3.20
CA ILE A 7 12.09 -13.09 -4.26
C ILE A 7 10.96 -12.09 -4.50
N THR A 8 9.71 -12.55 -4.42
CA THR A 8 8.52 -11.73 -4.61
C THR A 8 8.33 -10.76 -3.46
N ALA A 9 8.48 -11.23 -2.21
CA ALA A 9 8.44 -10.39 -1.02
C ALA A 9 9.55 -9.34 -1.02
N ARG A 10 10.78 -9.72 -1.41
CA ARG A 10 11.91 -8.79 -1.53
C ARG A 10 11.68 -7.73 -2.60
N ARG A 11 11.15 -8.10 -3.77
CA ARG A 11 10.78 -7.14 -4.82
C ARG A 11 9.69 -6.18 -4.36
N LEU A 12 8.69 -6.68 -3.67
CA LEU A 12 7.62 -5.84 -3.12
C LEU A 12 8.18 -4.77 -2.18
N GLY A 13 9.08 -5.15 -1.26
CA GLY A 13 9.73 -4.19 -0.36
C GLY A 13 10.46 -3.07 -1.10
N ILE A 14 11.22 -3.40 -2.15
CA ILE A 14 11.92 -2.40 -2.98
C ILE A 14 10.95 -1.45 -3.67
N ILE A 15 9.83 -1.95 -4.19
CA ILE A 15 8.82 -1.11 -4.88
C ILE A 15 8.14 -0.17 -3.89
N ILE A 16 7.77 -0.67 -2.70
CA ILE A 16 7.15 0.16 -1.66
C ILE A 16 8.13 1.25 -1.23
N GLU A 17 9.40 0.89 -1.00
CA GLU A 17 10.45 1.85 -0.65
C GLU A 17 10.61 2.94 -1.71
N GLN A 18 10.74 2.56 -2.98
CA GLN A 18 10.84 3.51 -4.09
C GLN A 18 9.62 4.43 -4.18
N TYR A 19 8.41 3.89 -3.97
CA TYR A 19 7.19 4.67 -3.95
C TYR A 19 7.19 5.70 -2.81
N VAL A 20 7.51 5.28 -1.59
CA VAL A 20 7.55 6.16 -0.41
C VAL A 20 8.62 7.23 -0.55
N GLU A 21 9.83 6.88 -1.03
CA GLU A 21 10.89 7.86 -1.30
C GLU A 21 10.52 8.86 -2.39
N ALA A 22 9.90 8.40 -3.48
CA ALA A 22 9.42 9.28 -4.54
C ALA A 22 8.33 10.23 -4.02
N ARG A 23 7.44 9.72 -3.14
CA ARG A 23 6.40 10.52 -2.51
C ARG A 23 6.99 11.56 -1.57
N LYS A 24 7.98 11.19 -0.75
CA LYS A 24 8.71 12.07 0.16
C LYS A 24 9.27 13.31 -0.50
N LYS A 25 9.76 13.17 -1.74
CA LYS A 25 10.34 14.30 -2.49
C LYS A 25 9.31 15.35 -2.92
N ARG A 26 8.02 14.99 -2.94
CA ARG A 26 6.95 15.83 -3.49
C ARG A 26 5.84 16.15 -2.48
N TYR A 27 5.69 15.35 -1.44
CA TYR A 27 4.60 15.42 -0.46
C TYR A 27 5.07 14.94 0.93
N ASP A 28 4.47 15.49 1.98
CA ASP A 28 4.75 15.12 3.37
C ASP A 28 3.87 13.96 3.89
N TYR A 29 3.12 13.30 3.01
CA TYR A 29 2.24 12.20 3.37
C TYR A 29 2.16 11.10 2.30
N VAL A 30 1.72 9.92 2.73
CA VAL A 30 1.43 8.76 1.91
C VAL A 30 -0.04 8.34 2.11
N SER A 31 -0.80 8.24 1.02
CA SER A 31 -2.16 7.68 1.02
C SER A 31 -2.11 6.18 0.76
N THR A 32 -2.87 5.39 1.54
CA THR A 32 -2.91 3.94 1.37
C THR A 32 -3.62 3.54 0.07
N GLU A 33 -4.67 4.24 -0.36
CA GLU A 33 -5.31 3.99 -1.65
C GLU A 33 -4.37 4.30 -2.82
N GLN A 34 -3.66 5.43 -2.79
CA GLN A 34 -2.71 5.78 -3.85
C GLN A 34 -1.52 4.81 -3.90
N ALA A 35 -1.01 4.41 -2.73
CA ALA A 35 0.05 3.42 -2.64
C ALA A 35 -0.42 2.07 -3.20
N TYR A 36 -1.61 1.62 -2.78
CA TYR A 36 -2.22 0.39 -3.28
C TYR A 36 -2.31 0.37 -4.80
N GLN A 37 -2.89 1.42 -5.40
CA GLN A 37 -3.04 1.52 -6.86
C GLN A 37 -1.67 1.52 -7.56
N ALA A 38 -0.73 2.33 -7.08
CA ALA A 38 0.60 2.44 -7.70
C ALA A 38 1.38 1.12 -7.64
N ILE A 39 1.40 0.47 -6.47
CA ILE A 39 2.12 -0.79 -6.29
C ILE A 39 1.47 -1.90 -7.11
N ARG A 40 0.14 -1.98 -7.13
CA ARG A 40 -0.59 -3.01 -7.89
C ARG A 40 -0.53 -2.85 -9.40
N GLN A 41 -0.28 -1.65 -9.90
CA GLN A 41 0.00 -1.42 -11.31
C GLN A 41 1.35 -2.00 -11.74
N VAL A 42 2.35 -1.97 -10.85
CA VAL A 42 3.71 -2.46 -11.15
C VAL A 42 3.85 -3.95 -10.87
N LEU A 43 3.29 -4.42 -9.75
CA LEU A 43 3.39 -5.79 -9.29
C LEU A 43 2.03 -6.23 -8.78
N LYS A 44 1.58 -7.44 -9.11
CA LYS A 44 0.39 -8.05 -8.49
C LYS A 44 0.83 -9.01 -7.38
N PRO A 45 1.11 -8.52 -6.17
CA PRO A 45 1.52 -9.40 -5.08
C PRO A 45 0.33 -10.27 -4.64
N ALA A 46 0.59 -11.54 -4.36
CA ALA A 46 -0.40 -12.48 -3.84
C ALA A 46 -0.55 -12.31 -2.30
N ILE A 47 -0.68 -11.06 -1.84
CA ILE A 47 -0.86 -10.73 -0.42
C ILE A 47 -2.21 -10.06 -0.17
N PRO A 48 -2.76 -10.19 1.05
CA PRO A 48 -3.94 -9.45 1.46
C PRO A 48 -3.73 -7.95 1.30
N ASP A 49 -4.80 -7.29 0.90
CA ASP A 49 -4.85 -5.85 0.70
C ASP A 49 -4.43 -5.06 1.95
N ARG A 50 -4.85 -5.53 3.14
CA ARG A 50 -4.49 -4.93 4.44
C ARG A 50 -3.00 -5.08 4.76
N GLU A 51 -2.41 -6.20 4.39
CA GLU A 51 -0.98 -6.45 4.62
C GLU A 51 -0.13 -5.50 3.79
N LEU A 52 -0.55 -5.21 2.55
CA LEU A 52 0.09 -4.19 1.73
C LEU A 52 0.02 -2.79 2.36
N ASP A 53 -1.15 -2.42 2.89
CA ASP A 53 -1.34 -1.12 3.56
C ASP A 53 -0.44 -1.01 4.81
N ASP A 54 -0.31 -2.08 5.60
CA ASP A 54 0.54 -2.14 6.80
C ASP A 54 2.03 -2.02 6.45
N MET A 55 2.47 -2.66 5.35
CA MET A 55 3.86 -2.54 4.86
C MET A 55 4.17 -1.11 4.40
N VAL A 56 3.25 -0.48 3.67
CA VAL A 56 3.37 0.93 3.25
C VAL A 56 3.43 1.85 4.45
N ALA A 57 2.53 1.66 5.43
CA ALA A 57 2.47 2.48 6.63
C ALA A 57 3.77 2.36 7.45
N SER A 58 4.27 1.14 7.63
CA SER A 58 5.52 0.87 8.36
C SER A 58 6.72 1.58 7.71
N LEU A 59 6.82 1.54 6.38
CA LEU A 59 7.87 2.24 5.64
C LEU A 59 7.71 3.76 5.73
N ALA A 60 6.50 4.28 5.53
CA ALA A 60 6.24 5.71 5.64
C ALA A 60 6.60 6.27 7.03
N ILE A 61 6.23 5.57 8.10
CA ILE A 61 6.60 5.94 9.48
C ILE A 61 8.12 5.95 9.64
N LYS A 62 8.81 4.92 9.15
CA LYS A 62 10.28 4.85 9.18
C LYS A 62 10.95 6.02 8.47
N TYR A 63 10.36 6.51 7.38
CA TYR A 63 10.86 7.65 6.62
C TYR A 63 10.43 9.03 7.15
N GLY A 64 9.62 9.06 8.21
CA GLY A 64 9.09 10.28 8.82
C GLY A 64 7.94 10.92 8.05
N LEU A 65 7.19 10.14 7.27
CA LEU A 65 6.03 10.60 6.50
C LEU A 65 4.72 10.31 7.23
N ALA A 66 3.78 11.24 7.14
CA ALA A 66 2.42 11.01 7.61
C ALA A 66 1.73 9.93 6.75
N VAL A 67 0.90 9.09 7.38
CA VAL A 67 0.14 8.04 6.69
C VAL A 67 -1.34 8.36 6.74
N VAL A 68 -1.98 8.40 5.59
CA VAL A 68 -3.42 8.63 5.44
C VAL A 68 -4.07 7.31 5.03
N PHE A 69 -4.90 6.76 5.92
CA PHE A 69 -5.70 5.56 5.67
C PHE A 69 -7.02 5.93 5.00
N ASP A 70 -6.97 6.29 3.71
CA ASP A 70 -8.12 6.72 2.89
C ASP A 70 -8.81 5.58 2.15
N ARG A 71 -8.27 4.38 2.28
CA ARG A 71 -8.79 3.17 1.67
C ARG A 71 -10.08 2.72 2.35
N GLN A 72 -11.22 3.18 1.82
CA GLN A 72 -12.51 2.62 2.21
C GLN A 72 -12.54 1.16 1.77
N THR A 73 -12.48 0.24 2.74
CA THR A 73 -12.94 -1.12 2.49
C THR A 73 -14.34 -0.98 1.92
N LYS A 74 -14.62 -1.53 0.73
CA LYS A 74 -15.97 -1.53 0.15
C LYS A 74 -16.95 -2.42 0.95
N ALA A 75 -16.67 -2.62 2.24
CA ALA A 75 -17.55 -3.28 3.17
C ALA A 75 -18.58 -2.24 3.64
N SER A 76 -19.84 -2.52 3.33
CA SER A 76 -21.04 -1.92 3.92
C SER A 76 -21.34 -0.45 3.61
N VAL A 77 -21.76 -0.16 2.37
CA VAL A 77 -22.93 0.73 2.23
C VAL A 77 -24.14 -0.16 2.51
N PRO A 78 -24.86 -0.03 3.65
CA PRO A 78 -26.12 -0.75 3.82
C PRO A 78 -27.06 -0.29 2.70
N PRO A 79 -27.86 -1.20 2.09
CA PRO A 79 -28.84 -0.77 1.11
C PRO A 79 -29.79 0.21 1.80
N GLY A 80 -29.75 1.47 1.37
CA GLY A 80 -30.67 2.50 1.85
C GLY A 80 -32.12 2.05 1.62
N PRO A 81 -33.07 2.52 2.44
CA PRO A 81 -34.45 2.07 2.34
C PRO A 81 -34.97 2.42 0.94
N ARG A 82 -35.44 1.41 0.20
CA ARG A 82 -36.13 1.62 -1.07
C ARG A 82 -37.48 2.30 -0.78
N PRO A 83 -37.88 3.31 -1.59
CA PRO A 83 -39.18 3.97 -1.46
C PRO A 83 -40.34 3.03 -1.76
#